data_AF-A0A2D5I8D4-F1
#
_entry.id   AF-A0A2D5I8D4-F1
#
_cell.length_a   1.000
_cell.length_b   1.000
_cell.length_c   1.000
_cell.angle_alpha   90.00
_cell.angle_beta   90.00
_cell.angle_gamma   90.00
#
_symmetry.space_group_name_H-M   'P 1'
#
loop_
_entity.id
_entity.type
_entity.pdbx_description
1 polymer ?
#
loop_
_entity_poly.entity_id
_entity_poly.type
_entity_poly.pdbx_seq_one_letter_code
_entity_poly.pdbx_strand_id
1 'polypeptide(L)'
;MFQGDREEDNVWEGDGAESRPRDNYSGLQFALAYTLQDEPCSDWVCFERVELEHTTGYALPFDNNSKSLEVTMQLAGIPLYFWERTGYISDLVDYYKYTNSWGIGMEFLH
;
A
#
# COMPACT_ATOMS: atom_id res chain seq x y z
N MET A 1 2.36 10.55 33.44
CA MET A 1 2.84 10.73 32.07
C MET A 1 3.30 9.34 31.63
N PHE A 2 2.45 8.61 30.90
CA PHE A 2 2.65 7.20 30.50
C PHE A 2 2.77 7.08 28.97
N GLN A 3 3.42 8.06 28.35
CA GLN A 3 3.94 7.87 27.00
C GLN A 3 5.44 7.72 27.22
N GLY A 4 5.95 6.52 26.93
CA GLY A 4 7.37 6.19 27.03
C GLY A 4 8.22 7.04 26.08
N ASP A 5 9.49 6.70 25.98
CA ASP A 5 10.41 7.32 25.02
C ASP A 5 9.81 7.29 23.60
N ARG A 6 10.23 8.23 22.74
CA ARG A 6 9.79 8.30 21.33
C ARG A 6 9.77 6.90 20.72
N GLU A 7 8.66 6.52 20.08
CA GLU A 7 8.47 5.27 19.30
C GLU A 7 9.46 5.12 18.11
N GLU A 8 10.55 5.87 18.10
CA GLU A 8 11.55 5.93 17.03
C GLU A 8 12.72 4.96 17.26
N ASP A 9 12.91 4.42 18.48
CA ASP A 9 14.08 3.58 18.78
C ASP A 9 13.72 2.35 19.64
N ASN A 10 13.11 1.34 19.02
CA ASN A 10 13.11 0.04 19.70
C ASN A 10 14.53 -0.53 19.69
N VAL A 11 14.98 -1.07 20.83
CA VAL A 11 16.34 -1.66 20.96
C VAL A 11 16.64 -2.71 19.88
N TRP A 12 15.61 -3.45 19.41
CA TRP A 12 15.74 -4.42 18.33
C TRP A 12 16.01 -3.82 16.94
N GLU A 13 15.75 -2.52 16.72
CA GLU A 13 15.99 -1.80 15.46
C GLU A 13 17.49 -1.49 15.27
N GLY A 14 18.23 -1.38 16.37
CA GLY A 14 19.69 -1.18 16.41
C GLY A 14 20.50 -2.48 16.62
N ASP A 15 19.95 -3.47 17.32
CA ASP A 15 20.73 -4.61 17.83
C ASP A 15 20.68 -5.90 16.96
N GLY A 16 20.31 -5.78 15.68
CA GLY A 16 20.32 -6.89 14.71
C GLY A 16 21.61 -6.98 13.87
N ALA A 17 21.82 -8.12 13.17
CA ALA A 17 22.91 -8.25 12.18
C ALA A 17 22.80 -7.24 11.01
N GLU A 18 21.61 -6.63 10.84
CA GLU A 18 21.35 -5.49 9.97
C GLU A 18 20.53 -4.48 10.77
N SER A 19 21.04 -3.25 10.90
CA SER A 19 20.30 -2.14 11.52
C SER A 19 19.14 -1.71 10.61
N ARG A 20 17.94 -1.54 11.19
CA ARG A 20 16.70 -1.23 10.47
C ARG A 20 15.99 -0.06 11.14
N PRO A 21 16.56 1.15 11.15
CA PRO A 21 15.96 2.29 11.83
C PRO A 21 14.68 2.72 11.12
N ARG A 22 13.65 3.06 11.91
CA ARG A 22 12.33 3.47 11.41
C ARG A 22 12.39 4.66 10.46
N ASP A 23 13.33 5.57 10.69
CA ASP A 23 13.60 6.75 9.86
C ASP A 23 13.97 6.40 8.40
N ASN A 24 14.27 5.14 8.08
CA ASN A 24 14.54 4.72 6.71
C ASN A 24 13.29 4.36 5.89
N TYR A 25 12.10 4.31 6.51
CA TYR A 25 10.86 3.79 5.91
C TYR A 25 9.73 4.84 5.96
N SER A 26 8.71 4.69 5.10
CA SER A 26 7.47 5.51 5.12
C SER A 26 7.69 7.04 5.07
N GLY A 27 8.38 7.49 4.02
CA GLY A 27 8.65 8.89 3.71
C GLY A 27 7.50 9.60 2.98
N LEU A 28 7.77 10.11 1.78
CA LEU A 28 6.77 10.84 0.99
C LEU A 28 5.80 9.86 0.33
N GLN A 29 4.50 10.15 0.43
CA GLN A 29 3.43 9.38 -0.21
C GLN A 29 2.84 10.17 -1.38
N PHE A 30 2.76 9.51 -2.52
CA PHE A 30 2.02 9.95 -3.70
C PHE A 30 0.84 9.01 -3.91
N ALA A 31 -0.37 9.56 -3.99
CA ALA A 31 -1.58 8.81 -4.26
C ALA A 31 -2.34 9.43 -5.43
N LEU A 32 -2.75 8.59 -6.37
CA LEU A 32 -3.56 8.94 -7.53
C LEU A 32 -4.77 8.01 -7.56
N ALA A 33 -5.97 8.59 -7.50
CA ALA A 33 -7.22 7.85 -7.68
C ALA A 33 -7.97 8.44 -8.87
N TYR A 34 -8.47 7.57 -9.75
CA TYR A 34 -9.23 7.97 -10.93
C TYR A 34 -10.50 7.12 -11.06
N THR A 35 -11.64 7.78 -11.27
CA THR A 35 -12.96 7.17 -11.42
C THR A 35 -13.45 7.34 -12.85
N LEU A 36 -13.94 6.25 -13.44
CA LEU A 36 -14.27 6.11 -14.87
C LEU A 36 -15.79 6.15 -15.14
N GLN A 37 -16.55 6.91 -14.34
CA GLN A 37 -18.03 6.89 -14.32
C GLN A 37 -18.73 7.19 -15.67
N ASP A 38 -18.07 7.87 -16.61
CA ASP A 38 -18.68 8.34 -17.87
C ASP A 38 -18.10 7.69 -19.14
N GLU A 39 -17.20 6.70 -19.01
CA GLU A 39 -16.59 6.03 -20.17
C GLU A 39 -17.51 4.94 -20.74
N PRO A 40 -17.53 4.73 -22.07
CA PRO A 40 -18.33 3.67 -22.67
C PRO A 40 -17.84 2.29 -22.20
N CYS A 41 -18.62 1.65 -21.35
CA CYS A 41 -18.35 0.30 -20.83
C CYS A 41 -18.87 -0.80 -21.76
N SER A 42 -18.23 -1.97 -21.71
CA SER A 42 -18.73 -3.18 -22.34
C SER A 42 -19.73 -3.87 -21.40
N ASP A 43 -20.75 -4.53 -21.95
CA ASP A 43 -21.72 -5.34 -21.17
C ASP A 43 -21.06 -6.42 -20.30
N TRP A 44 -19.83 -6.83 -20.64
CA TRP A 44 -19.09 -7.87 -19.95
C TRP A 44 -18.09 -7.33 -18.93
N VAL A 45 -17.47 -6.18 -19.21
CA VAL A 45 -16.40 -5.59 -18.39
C VAL A 45 -16.56 -4.07 -18.36
N CYS A 46 -16.62 -3.51 -17.16
CA CYS A 46 -16.64 -2.07 -16.93
C CYS A 46 -15.62 -1.71 -15.86
N PHE A 47 -14.61 -0.91 -16.19
CA PHE A 47 -13.65 -0.42 -15.19
C PHE A 47 -14.26 0.78 -14.48
N GLU A 48 -14.21 0.79 -13.16
CA GLU A 48 -14.85 1.83 -12.34
C GLU A 48 -13.82 2.76 -11.72
N ARG A 49 -12.76 2.20 -11.14
CA ARG A 49 -11.77 2.95 -10.39
C ARG A 49 -10.40 2.32 -10.54
N VAL A 50 -9.38 3.18 -10.60
CA VAL A 50 -7.99 2.79 -10.47
C VAL A 50 -7.35 3.66 -9.40
N GLU A 51 -6.61 3.04 -8.49
CA GLU A 51 -5.85 3.71 -7.45
C GLU A 51 -4.39 3.27 -7.51
N LEU A 52 -3.50 4.24 -7.53
CA LEU A 52 -2.06 4.03 -7.47
C LEU A 52 -1.52 4.78 -6.28
N GLU A 53 -0.80 4.07 -5.41
CA GLU A 53 -0.08 4.64 -4.28
C GLU A 53 1.40 4.28 -4.39
N HIS A 54 2.25 5.25 -4.11
CA HIS A 54 3.68 5.09 -4.02
C HIS A 54 4.21 5.82 -2.80
N THR A 55 4.94 5.11 -1.95
CA THR A 55 5.57 5.68 -0.76
C THR A 55 7.08 5.48 -0.84
N THR A 56 7.84 6.55 -0.59
CA THR A 56 9.30 6.48 -0.57
C THR A 56 9.84 6.04 0.79
N GLY A 57 11.11 5.64 0.89
CA GLY A 57 11.81 5.70 2.17
C GLY A 57 11.95 7.15 2.67
N TYR A 58 11.99 7.37 3.99
CA TYR A 58 12.12 8.72 4.56
C TYR A 58 13.57 9.23 4.46
N ALA A 59 14.54 8.54 5.09
CA ALA A 59 15.96 8.91 4.98
C ALA A 59 16.61 8.45 3.66
N LEU A 60 16.06 7.42 3.00
CA LEU A 60 16.56 6.87 1.74
C LEU A 60 15.44 6.85 0.69
N PRO A 61 15.20 7.92 -0.08
CA PRO A 61 14.04 8.03 -0.98
C PRO A 61 14.06 7.09 -2.20
N PHE A 62 15.23 6.52 -2.51
CA PHE A 62 15.38 5.56 -3.61
C PHE A 62 15.45 4.10 -3.12
N ASP A 63 15.68 3.91 -1.82
CA ASP A 63 15.59 2.61 -1.16
C ASP A 63 14.27 2.54 -0.39
N ASN A 64 13.87 1.35 0.06
CA ASN A 64 12.69 1.20 0.92
C ASN A 64 11.34 1.69 0.34
N ASN A 65 11.24 1.68 -0.98
CA ASN A 65 10.07 2.13 -1.71
C ASN A 65 8.93 1.10 -1.68
N SER A 66 7.71 1.59 -1.48
CA SER A 66 6.47 0.81 -1.54
C SER A 66 5.57 1.31 -2.66
N LYS A 67 4.86 0.38 -3.30
CA LYS A 67 3.88 0.65 -4.35
C LYS A 67 2.65 -0.21 -4.12
N SER A 68 1.47 0.35 -4.35
CA SER A 68 0.24 -0.42 -4.49
C SER A 68 -0.59 0.09 -5.64
N LEU A 69 -1.24 -0.85 -6.33
CA LEU A 69 -2.17 -0.63 -7.41
C LEU A 69 -3.47 -1.35 -7.04
N GLU A 70 -4.59 -0.66 -7.14
CA GLU A 70 -5.92 -1.21 -6.99
C GLU A 70 -6.75 -0.88 -8.23
N VAL A 71 -7.50 -1.86 -8.71
CA VAL A 71 -8.38 -1.73 -9.87
C VAL A 71 -9.73 -2.34 -9.53
N THR A 72 -10.77 -1.52 -9.60
CA THR A 72 -12.16 -1.95 -9.40
C THR A 72 -12.87 -2.01 -10.74
N MET A 73 -13.56 -3.11 -11.00
CA MET A 73 -14.30 -3.35 -12.24
C MET A 73 -15.57 -4.15 -11.99
N GLN A 74 -16.58 -3.96 -12.83
CA GLN A 74 -17.70 -4.88 -12.93
C GLN A 74 -17.45 -5.91 -14.03
N LEU A 75 -17.55 -7.19 -13.68
CA LEU A 75 -17.48 -8.32 -14.60
C LEU A 75 -18.86 -8.99 -14.67
N ALA A 76 -19.57 -8.84 -15.79
CA ALA A 76 -20.92 -9.36 -16.00
C ALA A 76 -21.91 -9.01 -14.85
N GLY A 77 -21.83 -7.78 -14.33
CA GLY A 77 -22.64 -7.30 -13.21
C GLY A 77 -22.14 -7.68 -11.81
N ILE A 78 -20.98 -8.34 -11.70
CA ILE A 78 -20.34 -8.66 -10.43
C ILE A 78 -19.21 -7.65 -10.17
N PRO A 79 -19.28 -6.85 -9.09
CA PRO A 79 -18.18 -5.95 -8.72
C PRO A 79 -16.99 -6.75 -8.17
N LEU A 80 -15.85 -6.62 -8.85
CA LEU A 80 -14.58 -7.21 -8.49
C LEU A 80 -13.55 -6.10 -8.27
N TYR A 81 -12.69 -6.29 -7.29
CA TYR A 81 -11.50 -5.45 -7.12
C TYR A 81 -10.25 -6.33 -7.13
N PHE A 82 -9.25 -5.92 -7.89
CA PHE A 82 -7.93 -6.51 -7.91
C PHE A 82 -6.97 -5.55 -7.24
N TRP A 83 -6.09 -6.06 -6.39
CA TRP A 83 -5.04 -5.27 -5.77
C TRP A 83 -3.70 -5.97 -5.88
N GLU A 84 -2.65 -5.19 -6.06
CA GLU A 84 -1.26 -5.60 -5.98
C GLU A 84 -0.53 -4.62 -5.09
N ARG A 85 0.28 -5.13 -4.16
CA ARG A 85 1.15 -4.36 -3.29
C ARG A 85 2.53 -4.97 -3.27
N THR A 86 3.52 -4.14 -3.53
CA THR A 86 4.93 -4.50 -3.49
C THR A 86 5.68 -3.46 -2.69
N GLY A 87 6.29 -3.86 -1.58
CA GLY A 87 7.06 -2.95 -0.74
C GLY A 87 7.05 -3.32 0.73
N TYR A 88 7.44 -2.33 1.51
CA TYR A 88 7.51 -2.37 2.96
C TYR A 88 6.13 -2.10 3.57
N ILE A 89 5.80 -2.83 4.63
CA ILE A 89 4.51 -2.69 5.32
C ILE A 89 4.50 -1.33 6.05
N SER A 90 3.34 -0.72 6.18
CA SER A 90 3.18 0.51 6.96
C SER A 90 2.93 0.25 8.46
N ASP A 91 2.81 -1.03 8.85
CA ASP A 91 2.48 -1.43 10.21
C ASP A 91 3.68 -1.24 11.14
N LEU A 92 3.42 -0.71 12.34
CA LEU A 92 4.43 -0.30 13.31
C LEU A 92 5.39 -1.43 13.71
N VAL A 93 4.93 -2.69 13.68
CA VAL A 93 5.70 -3.85 14.14
C VAL A 93 6.50 -4.50 13.00
N ASP A 94 5.97 -4.45 11.77
CA ASP A 94 6.52 -5.18 10.62
C ASP A 94 6.94 -4.24 9.48
N TYR A 95 7.20 -2.96 9.76
CA TYR A 95 7.46 -1.97 8.72
C TYR A 95 8.69 -2.30 7.85
N TYR A 96 9.70 -2.94 8.42
CA TYR A 96 10.92 -3.35 7.71
C TYR A 96 10.70 -4.58 6.82
N LYS A 97 9.54 -5.24 6.90
CA LYS A 97 9.27 -6.46 6.17
C LYS A 97 8.86 -6.12 4.74
N TYR A 98 9.70 -6.51 3.78
CA TYR A 98 9.33 -6.45 2.38
C TYR A 98 8.30 -7.54 2.05
N THR A 99 7.22 -7.14 1.40
CA THR A 99 6.15 -8.02 0.97
C THR A 99 5.80 -7.74 -0.49
N ASN A 100 5.57 -8.80 -1.25
CA ASN A 100 4.92 -8.73 -2.55
C ASN A 100 3.68 -9.61 -2.46
N SER A 101 2.53 -8.99 -2.63
CA SER A 101 1.24 -9.61 -2.44
C SER A 101 0.25 -9.07 -3.45
N TRP A 102 -0.63 -9.93 -3.92
CA TRP A 102 -1.71 -9.56 -4.80
C TRP A 102 -2.95 -10.34 -4.37
N GLY A 103 -4.11 -9.82 -4.73
CA GLY A 103 -5.37 -10.44 -4.40
C GLY A 103 -6.49 -9.97 -5.30
N ILE A 104 -7.56 -10.75 -5.27
CA ILE A 104 -8.83 -10.42 -5.89
C ILE A 104 -9.86 -10.48 -4.78
N GLY A 105 -10.71 -9.48 -4.72
CA GLY A 105 -11.87 -9.49 -3.86
C GLY A 105 -13.11 -9.04 -4.63
N MET A 106 -14.21 -9.07 -3.91
CA MET A 106 -15.54 -8.81 -4.42
C MET A 106 -16.32 -8.12 -3.31
N GLU A 107 -16.91 -6.98 -3.63
CA GLU A 107 -17.69 -6.21 -2.67
C GLU A 107 -19.18 -6.45 -2.91
N PHE A 108 -19.86 -7.03 -1.92
CA PHE A 108 -21.31 -7.10 -1.96
C PHE A 108 -21.89 -5.81 -1.36
N LEU A 109 -22.36 -4.91 -2.21
CA LEU A 109 -23.28 -3.86 -1.77
C LEU A 109 -24.62 -4.52 -1.41
N HIS A 110 -24.98 -4.48 -0.12
CA HIS A 110 -26.29 -4.90 0.39
C HIS A 110 -27.26 -3.71 0.39
#